data_AF-A0A290QM58-F1
#
_entry.id   AF-A0A290QM58-F1
#
_cell.length_a   1.000
_cell.length_b   1.000
_cell.length_c   1.000
_cell.angle_alpha   90.00
_cell.angle_beta   90.00
_cell.angle_gamma   90.00
#
_symmetry.space_group_name_H-M   'P 1'
#
loop_
_entity.id
_entity.type
_entity.pdbx_description
1 polymer ?
#
loop_
_entity_poly.entity_id
_entity_poly.type
_entity_poly.pdbx_seq_one_letter_code
_entity_poly.pdbx_strand_id
1 'polypeptide(L)'
;MNFSDLLKNRQSLLRQAHLANLAFSYATLRHFAERVSNARLQGRVRLRPADDEEGASPASLIALEGNQSVIEEHFSDEEIHLLADSIAFALETSFDEVEFHIEHLGEKFTSALRVELNEAGVTIDHHAMVENTAPEVIDDE
;
A
#
# COMPACT_ATOMS: atom_id res chain seq x y z
N MET A 1 -1.51 -24.88 -28.55
CA MET A 1 -0.99 -23.57 -28.10
C MET A 1 0.29 -23.31 -28.87
N ASN A 2 0.38 -22.21 -29.60
CA ASN A 2 1.56 -21.86 -30.39
C ASN A 2 2.27 -20.61 -29.82
N PHE A 3 3.44 -20.27 -30.36
CA PHE A 3 4.26 -19.14 -29.90
C PHE A 3 3.52 -17.78 -29.93
N SER A 4 2.69 -17.54 -30.94
CA SER A 4 1.88 -16.32 -31.04
C SER A 4 0.79 -16.26 -29.96
N ASP A 5 0.23 -17.40 -29.57
CA ASP A 5 -0.73 -17.49 -28.47
C ASP A 5 -0.04 -17.19 -27.12
N LEU A 6 1.17 -17.70 -26.91
CA LEU A 6 1.97 -17.42 -25.71
C LEU A 6 2.30 -15.92 -25.58
N LEU A 7 2.69 -15.26 -26.68
CA LEU A 7 2.97 -13.83 -26.67
C LEU A 7 1.71 -12.98 -26.40
N LYS A 8 0.55 -13.35 -26.97
CA LYS A 8 -0.72 -12.68 -26.68
C LYS A 8 -1.13 -12.86 -25.23
N ASN A 9 -0.97 -14.07 -24.70
CA ASN A 9 -1.31 -14.37 -23.31
C ASN A 9 -0.42 -13.60 -22.33
N ARG A 10 0.87 -13.41 -22.66
CA ARG A 10 1.78 -12.60 -21.83
C ARG A 10 1.23 -11.20 -21.58
N GLN A 11 0.74 -10.51 -22.61
CA GLN A 11 0.22 -9.15 -22.44
C GLN A 11 -1.05 -9.12 -21.58
N SER A 12 -1.94 -10.11 -21.74
CA SER A 12 -3.12 -10.24 -20.89
C SER A 12 -2.75 -10.49 -19.43
N LEU A 13 -1.78 -11.38 -19.17
CA LEU A 13 -1.30 -11.69 -17.83
C LEU A 13 -0.66 -10.48 -17.16
N LEU A 14 0.20 -9.73 -17.89
CA LEU A 14 0.80 -8.51 -17.36
C LEU A 14 -0.25 -7.46 -16.99
N ARG A 15 -1.26 -7.28 -17.84
CA ARG A 15 -2.37 -6.36 -17.54
C ARG A 15 -3.17 -6.79 -16.32
N GLN A 16 -3.46 -8.08 -16.19
CA GLN A 16 -4.17 -8.62 -15.02
C GLN A 16 -3.36 -8.46 -13.74
N ALA A 17 -2.06 -8.75 -13.78
CA ALA A 17 -1.16 -8.56 -12.65
C ALA A 17 -1.09 -7.09 -12.22
N HIS A 18 -0.98 -6.17 -13.18
CA HIS A 18 -1.02 -4.73 -12.90
C HIS A 18 -2.32 -4.31 -12.21
N LEU A 19 -3.47 -4.71 -12.74
CA LEU A 19 -4.77 -4.38 -12.14
C LEU A 19 -4.96 -5.01 -10.76
N ALA A 20 -4.43 -6.21 -10.54
CA ALA A 20 -4.45 -6.85 -9.23
C ALA A 20 -3.61 -6.06 -8.22
N ASN A 21 -2.39 -5.64 -8.59
CA ASN A 21 -1.54 -4.81 -7.75
C ASN A 21 -2.18 -3.45 -7.46
N LEU A 22 -2.78 -2.82 -8.47
CA LEU A 22 -3.52 -1.57 -8.34
C LEU A 22 -4.67 -1.68 -7.34
N ALA A 23 -5.48 -2.75 -7.45
CA ALA A 23 -6.58 -3.01 -6.54
C ALA A 23 -6.09 -3.30 -5.11
N PHE A 24 -5.00 -4.07 -4.98
CA PHE A 24 -4.37 -4.38 -3.70
C PHE A 24 -3.83 -3.12 -3.01
N SER A 25 -2.99 -2.32 -3.67
CA SER A 25 -2.46 -1.07 -3.11
C SER A 25 -3.57 -0.09 -2.73
N TYR A 26 -4.63 0.01 -3.55
CA TYR A 26 -5.79 0.84 -3.21
C TYR A 26 -6.50 0.35 -1.94
N ALA A 27 -6.72 -0.97 -1.82
CA ALA A 27 -7.35 -1.57 -0.65
C ALA A 27 -6.53 -1.39 0.61
N THR A 28 -5.24 -1.67 0.52
CA THR A 28 -4.26 -1.46 1.58
C THR A 28 -4.29 -0.01 2.06
N LEU A 29 -4.06 0.97 1.18
CA LEU A 29 -4.02 2.38 1.57
C LEU A 29 -5.33 2.87 2.18
N ARG A 30 -6.47 2.39 1.68
CA ARG A 30 -7.77 2.69 2.29
C ARG A 30 -7.86 2.12 3.71
N HIS A 31 -7.44 0.88 3.92
CA HIS A 31 -7.43 0.26 5.24
C HIS A 31 -6.59 1.06 6.24
N PHE A 32 -5.38 1.47 5.84
CA PHE A 32 -4.53 2.36 6.65
C PHE A 32 -5.23 3.69 6.95
N ALA A 33 -5.83 4.34 5.95
CA ALA A 33 -6.53 5.60 6.12
C ALA A 33 -7.74 5.49 7.08
N GLU A 34 -8.50 4.39 7.01
CA GLU A 34 -9.62 4.12 7.91
C GLU A 34 -9.12 3.91 9.35
N ARG A 35 -8.04 3.14 9.55
CA ARG A 35 -7.43 2.96 10.86
C ARG A 35 -6.91 4.28 11.45
N VAL A 36 -6.20 5.09 10.67
CA VAL A 36 -5.75 6.44 11.06
C VAL A 36 -6.92 7.29 11.51
N SER A 37 -8.00 7.32 10.72
CA SER A 37 -9.21 8.09 11.02
C SER A 37 -9.89 7.60 12.31
N ASN A 38 -10.04 6.28 12.48
CA ASN A 38 -10.69 5.68 13.65
C ASN A 38 -9.90 5.92 14.94
N ALA A 39 -8.57 5.85 14.87
CA ALA A 39 -7.66 6.16 15.97
C ALA A 39 -7.42 7.67 16.16
N ARG A 40 -7.95 8.52 15.26
CA ARG A 40 -7.78 9.98 15.25
C ARG A 40 -6.30 10.39 15.27
N LEU A 41 -5.47 9.64 14.56
CA LEU A 41 -4.05 9.95 14.42
C LEU A 41 -3.90 11.21 13.57
N GLN A 42 -3.03 12.11 14.03
CA GLN A 42 -2.80 13.40 13.41
C GLN A 42 -1.34 13.81 13.55
N GLY A 43 -0.88 14.59 12.59
CA GLY A 43 0.44 15.20 12.60
C GLY A 43 1.29 14.73 11.44
N ARG A 44 2.43 15.40 11.30
CA ARG A 44 3.38 15.09 10.24
C ARG A 44 4.18 13.83 10.57
N VAL A 45 4.29 12.96 9.58
CA VAL A 45 5.08 11.73 9.63
C VAL A 45 6.05 11.69 8.45
N ARG A 46 7.11 10.92 8.63
CA ARG A 46 8.06 10.54 7.59
C ARG A 46 8.03 9.03 7.44
N LEU A 47 7.78 8.58 6.22
CA LEU A 47 7.88 7.17 5.84
C LEU A 47 9.17 6.96 5.05
N ARG A 48 9.93 5.93 5.43
CA ARG A 48 11.10 5.44 4.71
C ARG A 48 10.87 3.97 4.34
N PRO A 49 11.04 3.56 3.07
CA PRO A 49 10.94 2.15 2.70
C PRO A 49 12.14 1.37 3.24
N ALA A 50 12.03 0.04 3.21
CA ALA A 50 13.18 -0.81 3.50
C ALA A 50 14.22 -0.65 2.38
N ASP A 51 15.51 -0.67 2.75
CA ASP A 51 16.57 -0.74 1.74
C ASP A 51 16.71 -2.19 1.24
N ASP A 52 17.05 -2.38 -0.05
CA ASP A 52 17.22 -3.71 -0.66
C ASP A 52 18.60 -4.34 -0.39
N GLU A 53 19.45 -3.68 0.41
CA GLU A 53 20.83 -4.12 0.68
C GLU A 53 20.93 -5.12 1.84
N GLU A 54 21.94 -6.00 1.79
CA GLU A 54 22.16 -6.99 2.85
C GLU A 54 22.55 -6.29 4.17
N GLY A 55 21.73 -6.44 5.21
CA GLY A 55 21.85 -5.69 6.47
C GLY A 55 21.11 -4.34 6.50
N ALA A 56 20.24 -4.10 5.52
CA ALA A 56 19.39 -2.93 5.41
C ALA A 56 18.53 -2.67 6.65
N SER A 57 18.18 -1.39 6.82
CA SER A 57 17.20 -0.97 7.81
C SER A 57 15.79 -1.36 7.35
N PRO A 58 14.92 -1.82 8.25
CA PRO A 58 13.52 -2.07 7.91
C PRO A 58 12.82 -0.75 7.54
N ALA A 59 11.67 -0.88 6.87
CA ALA A 59 10.79 0.26 6.64
C ALA A 59 10.41 0.92 7.98
N SER A 60 10.29 2.24 7.99
CA SER A 60 9.98 2.98 9.22
C SER A 60 9.01 4.13 8.99
N LEU A 61 8.10 4.32 9.94
CA LEU A 61 7.16 5.44 10.00
C LEU A 61 7.44 6.25 11.27
N ILE A 62 7.98 7.45 11.09
CA ILE A 62 8.46 8.30 12.18
C ILE A 62 7.58 9.54 12.30
N ALA A 63 7.06 9.80 13.50
CA ALA A 63 6.38 11.03 13.86
C ALA A 63 7.39 12.20 13.87
N LEU A 64 7.15 13.18 13.00
CA LEU A 64 7.84 14.47 13.04
C LEU A 64 7.12 15.47 13.96
N GLU A 65 5.82 15.25 14.19
CA GLU A 65 4.98 15.97 15.14
C GLU A 65 4.15 14.96 15.94
N GLY A 66 3.91 15.24 17.23
CA GLY A 66 3.13 14.35 18.10
C GLY A 66 3.99 13.32 18.84
N ASN A 67 3.43 12.13 19.09
CA ASN A 67 4.07 11.07 19.88
C ASN A 67 4.21 9.79 19.05
N GLN A 68 5.46 9.38 18.81
CA GLN A 68 5.81 8.16 18.07
C GLN A 68 5.17 6.90 18.66
N SER A 69 5.09 6.78 19.99
CA SER A 69 4.54 5.57 20.62
C SER A 69 3.07 5.35 20.31
N VAL A 70 2.33 6.40 19.93
CA VAL A 70 0.93 6.27 19.50
C VAL A 70 0.85 5.63 18.11
N ILE A 71 1.81 5.93 17.22
CA ILE A 71 1.88 5.30 15.90
C ILE A 71 2.24 3.81 16.06
N GLU A 72 3.25 3.51 16.87
CA GLU A 72 3.75 2.14 17.09
C GLU A 72 2.71 1.21 17.76
N GLU A 73 1.73 1.77 18.49
CA GLU A 73 0.60 0.98 19.03
C GLU A 73 -0.38 0.52 17.93
N HIS A 74 -0.43 1.25 16.81
CA HIS A 74 -1.41 1.02 15.76
C HIS A 74 -0.87 0.31 14.53
N PHE A 75 0.44 0.29 14.31
CA PHE A 75 1.06 -0.27 13.10
C PHE A 75 2.23 -1.18 13.47
N SER A 76 2.22 -2.40 12.96
CA SER A 76 3.39 -3.29 13.03
C SER A 76 4.44 -2.94 11.98
N ASP A 77 5.66 -3.45 12.14
CA ASP A 77 6.74 -3.27 11.16
C ASP A 77 6.37 -3.83 9.77
N GLU A 78 5.67 -4.97 9.72
CA GLU A 78 5.17 -5.57 8.48
C GLU A 78 4.14 -4.68 7.80
N GLU A 79 3.27 -4.04 8.58
CA GLU A 79 2.29 -3.09 8.07
C GLU A 79 2.94 -1.81 7.55
N ILE A 80 3.99 -1.32 8.22
CA ILE A 80 4.77 -0.18 7.76
C ILE A 80 5.47 -0.52 6.43
N HIS A 81 5.99 -1.73 6.28
CA HIS A 81 6.57 -2.20 5.02
C HIS A 81 5.53 -2.23 3.90
N LEU A 82 4.37 -2.84 4.17
CA LEU A 82 3.26 -2.92 3.22
C LEU A 82 2.72 -1.54 2.82
N LEU A 83 2.70 -0.59 3.76
CA LEU A 83 2.36 0.80 3.51
C LEU A 83 3.38 1.48 2.59
N ALA A 84 4.68 1.28 2.82
CA ALA A 84 5.75 1.82 1.99
C ALA A 84 5.64 1.31 0.54
N ASP A 85 5.46 0.01 0.35
CA ASP A 85 5.29 -0.60 -0.98
C ASP A 85 4.06 -0.05 -1.69
N SER A 86 2.94 0.07 -0.99
CA SER A 86 1.70 0.59 -1.58
C SER A 86 1.81 2.06 -1.96
N ILE A 87 2.54 2.87 -1.19
CA ILE A 87 2.83 4.27 -1.54
C ILE A 87 3.79 4.35 -2.72
N ALA A 88 4.85 3.52 -2.76
CA ALA A 88 5.78 3.49 -3.88
C ALA A 88 5.07 3.13 -5.18
N PHE A 89 4.17 2.13 -5.12
CA PHE A 89 3.31 1.76 -6.23
C PHE A 89 2.40 2.93 -6.65
N ALA A 90 1.75 3.61 -5.71
CA ALA A 90 0.85 4.73 -5.99
C ALA A 90 1.55 5.97 -6.56
N LEU A 91 2.84 6.14 -6.25
CA LEU A 91 3.67 7.21 -6.80
C LEU A 91 4.33 6.84 -8.13
N GLU A 92 4.16 5.60 -8.59
CA GLU A 92 4.86 5.02 -9.75
C GLU A 92 6.39 5.18 -9.67
N THR A 93 6.94 5.26 -8.46
CA THR A 93 8.37 5.52 -8.24
C THR A 93 8.83 5.01 -6.90
N SER A 94 10.13 4.70 -6.80
CA SER A 94 10.78 4.52 -5.51
C SER A 94 11.06 5.88 -4.87
N PHE A 95 11.09 5.93 -3.55
CA PHE A 95 11.42 7.12 -2.80
C PHE A 95 12.36 6.75 -1.65
N ASP A 96 13.30 7.64 -1.33
CA ASP A 96 14.17 7.43 -0.16
C ASP A 96 13.38 7.73 1.13
N GLU A 97 12.66 8.85 1.14
CA GLU A 97 11.79 9.27 2.25
C GLU A 97 10.61 10.08 1.70
N VAL A 98 9.45 9.95 2.31
CA VAL A 98 8.27 10.77 2.01
C VAL A 98 7.65 11.32 3.28
N GLU A 99 7.46 12.64 3.30
CA GLU A 99 6.78 13.33 4.40
C GLU A 99 5.33 13.65 4.03
N PHE A 100 4.43 13.44 4.98
CA PHE A 100 3.01 13.78 4.82
C PHE A 100 2.32 13.91 6.17
N HIS A 101 1.13 14.51 6.15
CA HIS A 101 0.22 14.50 7.29
C HIS A 101 -0.52 13.17 7.31
N ILE A 102 -0.40 12.40 8.39
CA ILE A 102 -0.94 11.03 8.45
C ILE A 102 -2.45 11.02 8.24
N GLU A 103 -3.16 12.03 8.72
CA GLU A 103 -4.59 12.24 8.53
C GLU A 103 -5.01 12.40 7.06
N HIS A 104 -4.08 12.75 6.17
CA HIS A 104 -4.33 12.92 4.73
C HIS A 104 -3.86 11.71 3.89
N LEU A 105 -3.44 10.60 4.52
CA LEU A 105 -2.94 9.40 3.84
C LEU A 105 -3.89 8.90 2.75
N GLY A 106 -5.18 8.78 3.09
CA GLY A 106 -6.20 8.31 2.16
C GLY A 106 -6.34 9.23 0.96
N GLU A 107 -6.57 10.52 1.18
CA GLU A 107 -6.77 11.49 0.10
C GLU A 107 -5.56 11.61 -0.82
N LYS A 108 -4.35 11.66 -0.23
CA LYS A 108 -3.10 11.91 -0.95
C LYS A 108 -2.72 10.76 -1.89
N PHE A 109 -2.86 9.51 -1.46
CA PHE A 109 -2.31 8.36 -2.20
C PHE A 109 -3.37 7.48 -2.89
N THR A 110 -4.63 7.52 -2.47
CA THR A 110 -5.68 6.67 -3.08
C THR A 110 -6.32 7.29 -4.32
N SER A 111 -6.23 8.61 -4.50
CA SER A 111 -6.93 9.33 -5.56
C SER A 111 -6.52 8.88 -6.96
N ALA A 112 -5.21 8.77 -7.22
CA ALA A 112 -4.69 8.32 -8.51
C ALA A 112 -5.08 6.87 -8.80
N LEU A 113 -4.89 5.97 -7.83
CA LEU A 113 -5.26 4.55 -7.94
C LEU A 113 -6.75 4.36 -8.24
N ARG A 114 -7.62 5.16 -7.60
CA ARG A 114 -9.06 5.11 -7.83
C ARG A 114 -9.42 5.52 -9.26
N VAL A 115 -8.79 6.58 -9.77
CA VAL A 115 -9.02 7.03 -11.16
C VAL A 115 -8.65 5.91 -12.12
N GLU A 116 -7.47 5.32 -11.96
CA GLU A 116 -6.99 4.26 -12.83
C GLU A 116 -7.85 2.99 -12.77
N LEU A 117 -8.30 2.58 -11.58
CA LEU A 117 -9.24 1.45 -11.41
C LEU A 117 -10.56 1.71 -12.16
N ASN A 118 -11.10 2.92 -12.04
CA ASN A 118 -12.33 3.30 -12.73
C ASN A 118 -12.15 3.31 -14.25
N GLU A 119 -11.03 3.84 -14.76
CA GLU A 119 -10.71 3.85 -16.18
C GLU A 119 -10.51 2.44 -16.75
N ALA A 120 -9.99 1.53 -15.93
CA ALA A 120 -9.89 0.11 -16.26
C ALA A 120 -11.24 -0.63 -16.23
N GLY A 121 -12.32 0.04 -15.79
CA GLY A 121 -13.66 -0.54 -15.66
C GLY A 121 -13.83 -1.43 -14.43
N VAL A 122 -12.92 -1.33 -13.45
CA VAL A 122 -13.02 -2.09 -12.20
C VAL A 122 -14.05 -1.44 -11.30
N THR A 123 -15.07 -2.19 -10.91
CA THR A 123 -16.04 -1.75 -9.91
C THR A 123 -15.48 -2.03 -8.53
N ILE A 124 -15.29 -0.97 -7.73
CA ILE A 124 -14.79 -1.09 -6.36
C ILE A 124 -15.95 -1.54 -5.48
N ASP A 125 -15.94 -2.82 -5.09
CA ASP A 125 -16.82 -3.34 -4.05
C ASP A 125 -16.16 -3.14 -2.68
N HIS A 126 -16.80 -2.34 -1.84
CA HIS A 126 -16.28 -2.03 -0.51
C HIS A 126 -16.32 -3.24 0.46
N HIS A 127 -17.10 -4.28 0.19
CA HIS A 127 -17.18 -5.49 1.02
C HIS A 127 -15.95 -6.40 0.83
N ALA A 128 -15.45 -6.52 -0.40
CA ALA A 128 -14.29 -7.37 -0.73
C ALA A 128 -12.94 -6.84 -0.19
N MET A 129 -12.89 -5.56 0.24
CA MET A 129 -11.67 -4.91 0.70
C MET A 129 -11.23 -5.35 2.11
N VAL A 130 -12.14 -5.92 2.91
CA VAL A 130 -11.88 -6.32 4.30
C VAL A 130 -11.22 -7.69 4.39
N GLU A 131 -11.47 -8.58 3.43
CA GLU A 131 -10.97 -9.97 3.44
C GLU A 131 -9.52 -10.10 2.96
N ASN A 132 -9.02 -9.15 2.15
CA ASN A 132 -7.73 -9.28 1.46
C ASN A 132 -6.56 -8.51 2.11
N THR A 133 -6.80 -7.84 3.24
CA THR A 133 -5.78 -7.08 4.00
C THR A 133 -5.35 -7.77 5.30
N ALA A 134 -5.95 -8.90 5.65
CA ALA A 134 -5.44 -9.75 6.72
C ALA A 134 -4.35 -10.65 6.12
N PRO A 135 -3.06 -10.51 6.51
CA PRO A 135 -2.09 -11.53 6.15
C PRO A 135 -2.58 -12.87 6.73
N GLU A 136 -2.61 -13.92 5.91
CA GLU A 136 -2.68 -15.28 6.44
C GLU A 136 -1.45 -15.44 7.34
N VAL A 137 -1.68 -15.45 8.65
CA VAL A 137 -0.69 -15.92 9.62
C VAL A 137 -0.50 -17.40 9.31
N ILE A 138 0.54 -17.72 8.54
CA ILE A 138 1.02 -19.09 8.41
C ILE A 138 1.71 -19.38 9.74
N ASP A 139 0.96 -19.96 10.68
CA ASP A 139 1.53 -20.62 11.85
C ASP A 139 2.35 -21.82 11.34
N ASP A 140 3.64 -21.62 11.11
CA ASP A 140 4.60 -22.72 10.98
C ASP A 140 4.86 -23.28 12.38
N GLU A 141 4.13 -24.35 12.75
CA GLU A 141 4.47 -25.28 13.85
C GLU A 141 5.65 -26.20 13.48
#